data_AF-A0A1F8NBR4-F1
#
_entry.id   AF-A0A1F8NBR4-F1
#
_cell.length_a   1.000
_cell.length_b   1.000
_cell.length_c   1.000
_cell.angle_alpha   90.00
_cell.angle_beta   90.00
_cell.angle_gamma   90.00
#
_symmetry.space_group_name_H-M   'P 1'
#
loop_
_entity.id
_entity.type
_entity.pdbx_description
1 polymer ?
#
loop_
_entity_poly.entity_id
_entity_poly.type
_entity_poly.pdbx_seq_one_letter_code
_entity_poly.pdbx_strand_id
1 'polypeptide(L)'
;NTASLDELRQLPGIGPSIAQRLLDARPFEGPEDLRRVPGLGEAAIQRLTPFLDFASTAPGAEPAAAPSPEVPLEVDASPAAEAPAPSRRTTPSPRPPYTRSETLWLVAGSAVASFLLSMILTLAILAGINGTLNFGRHQTVRRLESALASAQQTLDSTTGSLQGVSRRLEALEGLSGRMNTVQEQVAELRGEMDQALANVEAMETSLSSLQEEARVLSQQVGRFDAFLEGLLQLLGAVAPTPTPAP
;
A
#
# COMPACT_ATOMS: atom_id res chain seq x y z
N ASN A 1 19.93 -3.36 -28.30
CA ASN A 1 20.38 -3.23 -26.90
C ASN A 1 19.52 -2.23 -26.14
N THR A 2 18.24 -2.55 -25.93
CA THR A 2 17.24 -1.64 -25.32
C THR A 2 16.55 -2.26 -24.10
N ALA A 3 16.98 -3.45 -23.65
CA ALA A 3 16.33 -4.18 -22.57
C ALA A 3 16.21 -3.35 -21.29
N SER A 4 15.09 -3.43 -20.59
CA SER A 4 14.89 -2.70 -19.34
C SER A 4 15.69 -3.32 -18.19
N LEU A 5 15.86 -2.59 -17.08
CA LEU A 5 16.57 -3.07 -15.89
C LEU A 5 15.95 -4.39 -15.39
N ASP A 6 14.63 -4.51 -15.44
CA ASP A 6 13.90 -5.68 -14.97
C ASP A 6 14.00 -6.87 -15.92
N GLU A 7 14.09 -6.64 -17.23
CA GLU A 7 14.37 -7.70 -18.21
C GLU A 7 15.79 -8.26 -18.04
N LEU A 8 16.79 -7.40 -17.79
CA LEU A 8 18.16 -7.85 -17.53
C LEU A 8 18.27 -8.69 -16.26
N ARG A 9 17.41 -8.46 -15.26
CA ARG A 9 17.36 -9.23 -14.02
C ARG A 9 16.73 -10.62 -14.16
N GLN A 10 15.95 -10.85 -15.22
CA GLN A 10 15.36 -12.16 -15.49
C GLN A 10 16.38 -13.14 -16.09
N LEU A 11 17.53 -12.63 -16.52
CA LEU A 11 18.59 -13.42 -17.11
C LEU A 11 19.38 -14.21 -16.05
N PRO A 12 19.72 -15.49 -16.32
CA PRO A 12 20.38 -16.36 -15.35
C PRO A 12 21.77 -15.82 -14.99
N GLY A 13 22.00 -15.56 -13.70
CA GLY A 13 23.28 -15.06 -13.19
C GLY A 13 23.45 -13.54 -13.22
N ILE A 14 22.40 -12.78 -13.58
CA ILE A 14 22.42 -11.30 -13.53
C ILE A 14 21.66 -10.80 -12.31
N GLY A 15 22.40 -10.34 -11.31
CA GLY A 15 21.84 -9.62 -10.15
C GLY A 15 21.59 -8.13 -10.43
N PRO A 16 20.90 -7.41 -9.53
CA PRO A 16 20.56 -6.00 -9.70
C PRO A 16 21.79 -5.10 -9.92
N SER A 17 22.91 -5.41 -9.25
CA SER A 17 24.18 -4.69 -9.42
C SER A 17 24.83 -4.93 -10.79
N ILE A 18 24.65 -6.11 -11.38
CA ILE A 18 25.18 -6.42 -12.72
C ILE A 18 24.28 -5.78 -13.78
N ALA A 19 22.95 -5.87 -13.64
CA ALA A 19 21.97 -5.25 -14.53
C ALA A 19 22.17 -3.73 -14.65
N GLN A 20 22.45 -3.05 -13.52
CA GLN A 20 22.71 -1.62 -13.53
C GLN A 20 24.02 -1.26 -14.24
N ARG A 21 25.08 -2.06 -14.03
CA ARG A 21 26.34 -1.90 -14.78
C ARG A 21 26.20 -2.17 -16.27
N LEU A 22 25.29 -3.06 -16.68
CA LEU A 22 24.97 -3.29 -18.09
C LEU A 22 24.26 -2.09 -18.73
N LEU A 23 23.45 -1.36 -17.96
CA LEU A 23 22.81 -0.12 -18.43
C LEU A 23 23.84 1.01 -18.57
N ASP A 24 24.73 1.15 -17.60
CA ASP A 24 25.75 2.19 -17.57
C ASP A 24 26.81 2.01 -18.67
N ALA A 25 27.10 0.77 -19.06
CA ALA A 25 28.13 0.45 -20.06
C ALA A 25 27.62 0.40 -21.52
N ARG A 26 26.38 0.84 -21.78
CA ARG A 26 25.85 0.99 -23.14
C ARG A 26 26.62 2.04 -23.94
N PRO A 27 26.75 1.89 -25.27
CA PRO A 27 26.23 0.81 -26.12
C PRO A 27 27.13 -0.45 -26.16
N PHE A 28 26.52 -1.59 -26.50
CA PHE A 28 27.20 -2.87 -26.77
C PHE A 28 26.92 -3.26 -28.22
N GLU A 29 27.98 -3.59 -28.96
CA GLU A 29 27.94 -3.97 -30.38
C GLU A 29 27.98 -5.50 -30.55
N GLY A 30 28.53 -6.23 -29.57
CA GLY A 30 28.55 -7.69 -29.60
C GLY A 30 28.65 -8.35 -28.22
N PRO A 31 28.60 -9.69 -28.18
CA PRO A 31 28.70 -10.45 -26.93
C PRO A 31 30.06 -10.28 -26.23
N GLU A 32 31.12 -9.94 -26.97
CA GLU A 32 32.44 -9.68 -26.40
C GLU A 32 32.51 -8.41 -25.56
N ASP A 33 31.64 -7.42 -25.85
CA ASP A 33 31.57 -6.19 -25.05
C ASP A 33 31.07 -6.43 -23.63
N LEU A 34 30.37 -7.54 -23.39
CA LEU A 34 29.90 -7.92 -22.07
C LEU A 34 31.06 -8.24 -21.11
N ARG A 35 32.26 -8.56 -21.64
CA ARG A 35 33.49 -8.74 -20.84
C ARG A 35 33.94 -7.46 -20.15
N ARG A 36 33.55 -6.28 -20.65
CA ARG A 36 33.89 -4.97 -20.06
C ARG A 36 33.14 -4.72 -18.74
N VAL A 37 32.08 -5.48 -18.45
CA VAL A 37 31.29 -5.32 -17.23
C VAL A 37 31.95 -6.05 -16.06
N PRO A 38 32.42 -5.34 -15.03
CA PRO A 38 33.05 -5.97 -13.87
C PRO A 38 32.04 -6.83 -13.10
N GLY A 39 32.41 -8.09 -12.86
CA GLY A 39 31.56 -9.07 -12.17
C GLY A 39 30.71 -9.96 -13.09
N LEU A 40 30.85 -9.83 -14.42
CA LEU A 40 30.29 -10.76 -15.39
C LEU A 40 31.42 -11.67 -15.93
N GLY A 41 31.50 -12.90 -15.42
CA GLY A 41 32.52 -13.86 -15.85
C GLY A 41 32.17 -14.54 -17.18
N GLU A 42 33.16 -15.11 -17.88
CA GLU A 42 32.97 -15.81 -19.16
C GLU A 42 31.89 -16.90 -19.09
N ALA A 43 31.78 -17.61 -17.96
CA ALA A 43 30.76 -18.61 -17.71
C ALA A 43 29.33 -18.04 -17.57
N ALA A 44 29.19 -16.77 -17.17
CA ALA A 44 27.89 -16.09 -17.18
C ALA A 44 27.57 -15.62 -18.60
N ILE A 45 28.56 -15.05 -19.32
CA ILE A 45 28.40 -14.59 -20.71
C ILE A 45 27.94 -15.74 -21.62
N GLN A 46 28.57 -16.92 -21.53
CA GLN A 46 28.19 -18.11 -22.33
C GLN A 46 26.74 -18.58 -22.08
N ARG A 47 26.24 -18.43 -20.85
CA ARG A 47 24.84 -18.77 -20.51
C ARG A 47 23.85 -17.73 -21.03
N LEU A 48 24.29 -16.50 -21.22
CA LEU A 48 23.50 -15.38 -21.71
C LEU A 48 23.46 -15.30 -23.22
N THR A 49 24.52 -15.74 -23.91
CA THR A 49 24.62 -15.76 -25.38
C THR A 49 23.36 -16.28 -26.09
N PRO A 50 22.69 -17.38 -25.68
CA PRO A 50 21.47 -17.85 -26.37
C PRO A 50 20.22 -16.98 -26.13
N PHE A 51 20.22 -16.09 -25.14
CA PHE A 51 19.09 -15.23 -24.77
C PHE A 51 19.25 -13.78 -25.22
N LEU A 52 20.35 -13.45 -25.90
CA LEU A 52 20.67 -12.10 -26.33
C LEU A 52 20.63 -12.01 -27.86
N ASP A 53 19.77 -11.13 -28.36
CA ASP A 53 19.65 -10.84 -29.78
C ASP A 53 20.51 -9.62 -30.14
N PHE A 54 21.67 -9.89 -30.74
CA PHE A 54 22.53 -8.85 -31.29
C PHE A 54 22.27 -8.78 -32.80
N ALA A 55 21.78 -7.64 -33.28
CA ALA A 55 21.67 -7.37 -34.71
C ALA A 55 23.07 -7.43 -35.32
N SER A 56 23.39 -8.57 -35.93
CA SER A 56 24.70 -8.89 -36.47
C SER A 56 25.03 -7.96 -37.65
N THR A 57 25.93 -7.01 -37.42
CA THR A 57 26.87 -6.54 -38.43
C THR A 57 28.25 -6.95 -37.93
N ALA A 58 28.74 -8.06 -38.45
CA ALA A 58 30.15 -8.42 -38.42
C ALA A 58 30.59 -8.52 -39.91
N PRO A 59 31.85 -8.20 -40.24
CA PRO A 59 32.90 -9.19 -39.99
C PRO A 59 34.26 -8.61 -39.60
N GLY A 60 35.08 -9.40 -38.88
CA GLY A 60 36.50 -9.06 -38.72
C GLY A 60 37.31 -9.85 -37.69
N ALA A 61 37.60 -11.13 -38.00
CA ALA A 61 38.89 -11.80 -37.79
C ALA A 61 39.50 -11.97 -36.36
N GLU A 62 39.43 -13.20 -35.87
CA GLU A 62 40.54 -13.94 -35.21
C GLU A 62 41.78 -14.03 -36.16
N PRO A 63 43.02 -14.44 -35.77
CA PRO A 63 43.51 -14.92 -34.47
C PRO A 63 44.98 -14.50 -34.10
N ALA A 64 45.43 -14.95 -32.92
CA ALA A 64 46.79 -15.38 -32.55
C ALA A 64 47.99 -14.41 -32.61
N ALA A 65 48.69 -14.25 -31.46
CA ALA A 65 50.10 -14.62 -31.29
C ALA A 65 50.64 -14.17 -29.92
N ALA A 66 51.20 -15.14 -29.17
CA ALA A 66 52.13 -14.92 -28.06
C ALA A 66 53.45 -14.30 -28.58
N PRO A 67 54.38 -13.79 -27.75
CA PRO A 67 55.18 -14.69 -26.89
C PRO A 67 55.70 -14.09 -25.55
N SER A 68 56.14 -15.00 -24.66
CA SER A 68 57.17 -14.75 -23.62
C SER A 68 58.53 -14.40 -24.28
N PRO A 69 59.56 -13.88 -23.58
CA PRO A 69 60.33 -14.58 -22.54
C PRO A 69 60.71 -13.58 -21.39
N GLU A 70 61.56 -13.78 -20.39
CA GLU A 70 62.78 -14.56 -20.25
C GLU A 70 63.19 -14.49 -18.77
N VAL A 71 63.39 -15.65 -18.14
CA VAL A 71 64.24 -15.80 -16.95
C VAL A 71 65.70 -15.72 -17.42
N PRO A 72 66.58 -15.07 -16.64
CA PRO A 72 67.81 -15.78 -16.27
C PRO A 72 67.98 -16.00 -14.78
N LEU A 73 68.10 -17.29 -14.42
CA LEU A 73 68.99 -17.77 -13.39
C LEU A 73 70.43 -17.50 -13.84
N GLU A 74 71.32 -17.17 -12.91
CA GLU A 74 72.79 -17.34 -12.90
C GLU A 74 73.29 -16.40 -11.77
N VAL A 75 74.27 -16.64 -10.93
CA VAL A 75 75.29 -17.68 -10.76
C VAL A 75 75.87 -17.38 -9.37
N ASP A 76 75.81 -18.35 -8.47
CA ASP A 76 76.99 -19.06 -7.98
C ASP A 76 78.20 -18.15 -7.69
N ALA A 77 78.52 -17.98 -6.41
CA ALA A 77 79.86 -17.58 -5.96
C ALA A 77 80.01 -17.88 -4.46
N SER A 78 80.12 -19.16 -4.13
CA SER A 78 81.15 -19.55 -3.17
C SER A 78 82.36 -20.00 -3.97
N PRO A 79 83.58 -19.59 -3.60
CA PRO A 79 84.50 -20.67 -3.26
C PRO A 79 85.48 -20.33 -2.14
N ALA A 80 85.88 -21.41 -1.47
CA ALA A 80 87.23 -21.73 -1.00
C ALA A 80 87.82 -20.80 0.10
N ALA A 81 88.58 -21.27 1.08
CA ALA A 81 89.35 -22.50 1.23
C ALA A 81 89.54 -22.68 2.76
N GLU A 82 89.34 -23.87 3.33
CA GLU A 82 90.41 -24.87 3.54
C GLU A 82 91.15 -24.70 4.90
N ALA A 83 90.75 -25.56 5.85
CA ALA A 83 91.56 -26.44 6.72
C ALA A 83 93.01 -26.01 7.10
N PRO A 84 93.49 -26.29 8.34
CA PRO A 84 93.48 -27.66 8.88
C PRO A 84 93.27 -27.83 10.40
N ALA A 85 92.95 -29.08 10.74
CA ALA A 85 92.81 -29.62 12.10
C ALA A 85 94.15 -29.66 12.86
N PRO A 86 94.12 -29.87 14.20
CA PRO A 86 94.29 -31.25 14.64
C PRO A 86 93.39 -31.68 15.81
N SER A 87 92.84 -32.88 15.64
CA SER A 87 92.78 -33.99 16.59
C SER A 87 92.53 -33.76 18.10
N ARG A 88 91.45 -34.43 18.51
CA ARG A 88 91.22 -35.12 19.80
C ARG A 88 90.91 -34.26 21.01
N ARG A 89 89.61 -34.28 21.35
CA ARG A 89 89.14 -34.72 22.66
C ARG A 89 87.69 -35.16 22.54
N THR A 90 87.43 -36.44 22.81
CA THR A 90 86.12 -36.92 23.22
C THR A 90 85.76 -36.20 24.51
N THR A 91 84.93 -35.15 24.41
CA THR A 91 84.30 -34.51 25.56
C THR A 91 82.90 -35.13 25.74
N PRO A 92 82.52 -35.44 26.99
CA PRO A 92 81.27 -36.10 27.30
C PRO A 92 80.09 -35.17 26.96
N SER A 93 78.99 -35.77 26.52
CA SER A 93 77.73 -35.09 26.23
C SER A 93 77.37 -34.08 27.34
N PRO A 94 77.02 -32.82 27.00
CA PRO A 94 76.50 -31.90 27.98
C PRO A 94 75.18 -32.46 28.49
N ARG A 95 75.09 -32.72 29.80
CA ARG A 95 73.82 -32.97 30.45
C ARG A 95 72.98 -31.69 30.29
N PRO A 96 71.76 -31.74 29.75
CA PRO A 96 70.90 -30.56 29.75
C PRO A 96 70.66 -30.16 31.22
N PRO A 97 70.61 -28.86 31.54
CA PRO A 97 70.46 -28.37 32.92
C PRO A 97 69.04 -28.57 33.49
N TYR A 98 68.24 -29.42 32.85
CA TYR A 98 66.82 -29.58 33.11
C TYR A 98 66.49 -31.04 33.39
N THR A 99 65.74 -31.26 34.46
CA THR A 99 65.29 -32.58 34.87
C THR A 99 64.28 -33.10 33.85
N ARG A 100 64.22 -34.41 33.56
CA ARG A 100 63.29 -34.96 32.55
C ARG A 100 61.83 -34.56 32.77
N SER A 101 61.42 -34.33 34.02
CA SER A 101 60.09 -33.83 34.38
C SER A 101 59.90 -32.32 34.11
N GLU A 102 60.97 -31.55 34.20
CA GLU A 102 60.98 -30.09 33.99
C GLU A 102 60.89 -29.76 32.50
N THR A 103 61.62 -30.49 31.65
CA THR A 103 61.46 -30.38 30.20
C THR A 103 60.10 -30.87 29.73
N LEU A 104 59.54 -31.92 30.35
CA LEU A 104 58.18 -32.38 30.05
C LEU A 104 57.13 -31.32 30.41
N TRP A 105 57.29 -30.63 31.55
CA TRP A 105 56.40 -29.51 31.91
C TRP A 105 56.54 -28.30 30.98
N LEU A 106 57.77 -27.98 30.56
CA LEU A 106 58.05 -26.86 29.67
C LEU A 106 57.54 -27.12 28.25
N VAL A 107 57.69 -28.36 27.75
CA VAL A 107 57.15 -28.82 26.45
C VAL A 107 55.63 -28.94 26.49
N ALA A 108 55.05 -29.44 27.59
CA ALA A 108 53.60 -29.46 27.77
C ALA A 108 53.01 -28.05 27.80
N GLY A 109 53.68 -27.12 28.50
CA GLY A 109 53.29 -25.72 28.55
C GLY A 109 53.33 -25.03 27.18
N SER A 110 54.39 -25.23 26.39
CA SER A 110 54.48 -24.66 25.05
C SER A 110 53.47 -25.26 24.07
N ALA A 111 53.19 -26.57 24.18
CA ALA A 111 52.17 -27.23 23.37
C ALA A 111 50.76 -26.68 23.65
N VAL A 112 50.40 -26.48 24.93
CA VAL A 112 49.12 -25.86 25.32
C VAL A 112 49.05 -24.41 24.85
N ALA A 113 50.13 -23.64 24.97
CA ALA A 113 50.18 -22.26 24.50
C ALA A 113 50.00 -22.16 22.97
N SER A 114 50.67 -23.02 22.20
CA SER A 114 50.49 -23.10 20.74
C SER A 114 49.08 -23.54 20.34
N PHE A 115 48.48 -24.48 21.08
CA PHE A 115 47.11 -24.90 20.85
C PHE A 115 46.11 -23.77 21.12
N LEU A 116 46.27 -23.04 22.24
CA LEU A 116 45.42 -21.89 22.56
C LEU A 116 45.59 -20.76 21.56
N LEU A 117 46.82 -20.48 21.11
CA LEU A 117 47.08 -19.47 20.09
C LEU A 117 46.47 -19.86 18.74
N SER A 118 46.53 -21.14 18.36
CA SER A 118 45.86 -21.67 17.17
C SER A 118 44.34 -21.60 17.29
N MET A 119 43.78 -21.92 18.46
CA MET A 119 42.34 -21.78 18.75
C MET A 119 41.91 -20.32 18.60
N ILE A 120 42.64 -19.38 19.20
CA ILE A 120 42.36 -17.93 19.13
C ILE A 120 42.49 -17.44 17.69
N LEU A 121 43.52 -17.86 16.95
CA LEU A 121 43.71 -17.50 15.55
C LEU A 121 42.59 -18.05 14.66
N THR A 122 42.16 -19.30 14.91
CA THR A 122 41.05 -19.92 14.19
C THR A 122 39.74 -19.22 14.50
N LEU A 123 39.51 -18.85 15.77
CA LEU A 123 38.37 -18.04 16.19
C LEU A 123 38.44 -16.63 15.62
N ALA A 124 39.62 -16.04 15.45
CA ALA A 124 39.81 -14.72 14.84
C ALA A 124 39.55 -14.76 13.33
N ILE A 125 39.95 -15.83 12.64
CA ILE A 125 39.62 -16.07 11.22
C ILE A 125 38.11 -16.31 11.09
N LEU A 126 37.53 -17.14 11.96
CA LEU A 126 36.11 -17.43 11.95
C LEU A 126 35.29 -16.18 12.28
N ALA A 127 35.70 -15.38 13.26
CA ALA A 127 35.11 -14.09 13.60
C ALA A 127 35.38 -13.02 12.53
N GLY A 128 36.49 -13.11 11.81
CA GLY A 128 36.77 -12.27 10.64
C GLY A 128 35.80 -12.59 9.51
N ILE A 129 35.63 -13.86 9.17
CA ILE A 129 34.69 -14.33 8.13
C ILE A 129 33.24 -14.06 8.56
N ASN A 130 32.84 -14.36 9.80
CA ASN A 130 31.50 -14.04 10.32
C ASN A 130 31.29 -12.53 10.50
N GLY A 131 32.33 -11.76 10.83
CA GLY A 131 32.31 -10.31 10.98
C GLY A 131 32.33 -9.56 9.64
N THR A 132 32.72 -10.21 8.54
CA THR A 132 32.55 -9.68 7.18
C THR A 132 31.08 -9.68 6.75
N LEU A 133 30.23 -10.50 7.37
CA LEU A 133 28.80 -10.26 7.42
C LEU A 133 28.53 -9.24 8.52
N ASN A 134 28.97 -8.01 8.27
CA ASN A 134 28.62 -6.88 9.12
C ASN A 134 27.10 -6.65 9.00
N PHE A 135 26.32 -7.40 9.79
CA PHE A 135 24.89 -7.18 9.99
C PHE A 135 24.62 -5.88 10.74
N GLY A 136 25.67 -5.16 11.16
CA GLY A 136 25.57 -3.77 11.53
C GLY A 136 25.14 -2.95 10.33
N ARG A 137 23.85 -2.61 10.28
CA ARG A 137 23.29 -1.54 9.43
C ARG A 137 22.96 -1.94 7.99
N HIS A 138 22.46 -3.16 7.74
CA HIS A 138 21.82 -3.47 6.46
C HIS A 138 20.61 -2.54 6.25
N GLN A 139 20.76 -1.58 5.35
CA GLN A 139 19.68 -0.70 4.89
C GLN A 139 18.42 -1.48 4.48
N THR A 140 18.57 -2.74 4.08
CA THR A 140 17.49 -3.67 3.75
C THR A 140 16.53 -3.93 4.91
N VAL A 141 17.04 -4.12 6.14
CA VAL A 141 16.18 -4.39 7.31
C VAL A 141 15.40 -3.13 7.69
N ARG A 142 16.05 -1.97 7.69
CA ARG A 142 15.36 -0.68 7.92
C ARG A 142 14.35 -0.35 6.82
N ARG A 143 14.65 -0.72 5.56
CA ARG A 143 13.69 -0.61 4.45
C ARG A 143 12.50 -1.54 4.65
N LEU A 144 12.73 -2.79 5.07
CA LEU A 144 11.66 -3.73 5.41
C LEU A 144 10.79 -3.22 6.56
N GLU A 145 11.39 -2.68 7.63
CA GLU A 145 10.66 -2.07 8.74
C GLU A 145 9.84 -0.86 8.27
N SER A 146 10.43 0.02 7.46
CA SER A 146 9.71 1.17 6.90
C SER A 146 8.61 0.76 5.91
N ALA A 147 8.83 -0.31 5.13
CA ALA A 147 7.87 -0.85 4.20
C ALA A 147 6.70 -1.47 4.96
N LEU A 148 6.97 -2.21 6.03
CA LEU A 148 5.95 -2.77 6.92
C LEU A 148 5.14 -1.65 7.58
N ALA A 149 5.79 -0.60 8.08
CA ALA A 149 5.11 0.57 8.65
C ALA A 149 4.22 1.27 7.61
N SER A 150 4.71 1.43 6.37
CA SER A 150 3.92 2.02 5.28
C SER A 150 2.75 1.13 4.84
N ALA A 151 2.94 -0.19 4.83
CA ALA A 151 1.91 -1.16 4.51
C ALA A 151 0.81 -1.16 5.58
N GLN A 152 1.20 -1.09 6.87
CA GLN A 152 0.29 -0.91 7.99
C GLN A 152 -0.55 0.36 7.83
N GLN A 153 0.09 1.50 7.55
CA GLN A 153 -0.60 2.77 7.34
C GLN A 153 -1.56 2.72 6.15
N THR A 154 -1.22 1.96 5.10
CA THR A 154 -2.09 1.75 3.94
C THR A 154 -3.30 0.88 4.30
N LEU A 155 -3.12 -0.14 5.15
CA LEU A 155 -4.23 -0.95 5.66
C LEU A 155 -5.17 -0.12 6.54
N ASP A 156 -4.62 0.74 7.39
CA ASP A 156 -5.41 1.64 8.24
C ASP A 156 -6.22 2.63 7.40
N SER A 157 -5.60 3.24 6.38
CA SER A 157 -6.30 4.18 5.49
C SER A 157 -7.36 3.48 4.63
N THR A 158 -7.09 2.27 4.15
CA THR A 158 -8.05 1.45 3.40
C THR A 158 -9.23 1.09 4.29
N THR A 159 -8.98 0.67 5.54
CA THR A 159 -10.04 0.41 6.52
C THR A 159 -10.88 1.64 6.78
N GLY A 160 -10.24 2.81 6.93
CA GLY A 160 -10.92 4.10 7.04
C GLY A 160 -11.78 4.43 5.82
N SER A 161 -11.29 4.12 4.62
CA SER A 161 -12.05 4.32 3.37
C SER A 161 -13.27 3.41 3.28
N LEU A 162 -13.17 2.15 3.71
CA LEU A 162 -14.28 1.20 3.78
C LEU A 162 -15.34 1.65 4.77
N GLN A 163 -14.93 2.14 5.95
CA GLN A 163 -15.85 2.76 6.90
C GLN A 163 -16.53 4.00 6.31
N GLY A 164 -15.80 4.80 5.53
CA GLY A 164 -16.35 5.94 4.79
C GLY A 164 -17.42 5.51 3.77
N VAL A 165 -17.17 4.45 3.00
CA VAL A 165 -18.16 3.89 2.06
C VAL A 165 -19.37 3.35 2.81
N SER A 166 -19.18 2.65 3.93
CA SER A 166 -20.29 2.16 4.75
C SER A 166 -21.17 3.29 5.27
N ARG A 167 -20.59 4.37 5.80
CA ARG A 167 -21.35 5.56 6.24
C ARG A 167 -22.11 6.22 5.09
N ARG A 168 -21.54 6.23 3.89
CA ARG A 168 -22.21 6.74 2.69
C ARG A 168 -23.38 5.84 2.29
N LEU A 169 -23.23 4.52 2.36
CA LEU A 169 -24.32 3.57 2.09
C LEU A 169 -25.46 3.75 3.09
N GLU A 170 -25.15 3.89 4.38
CA GLU A 170 -26.16 4.17 5.42
C GLU A 170 -26.86 5.51 5.19
N ALA A 171 -26.12 6.55 4.75
CA ALA A 171 -26.73 7.82 4.37
C ALA A 171 -27.65 7.70 3.13
N LEU A 172 -27.31 6.85 2.16
CA LEU A 172 -28.15 6.58 0.98
C LEU A 172 -29.38 5.76 1.35
N GLU A 173 -29.25 4.78 2.24
CA GLU A 173 -30.39 4.03 2.80
C GLU A 173 -31.33 4.95 3.58
N GLY A 174 -30.77 5.85 4.39
CA GLY A 174 -31.52 6.90 5.07
C GLY A 174 -32.23 7.86 4.11
N LEU A 175 -31.62 8.17 2.96
CA LEU A 175 -32.27 8.99 1.92
C LEU A 175 -33.49 8.27 1.32
N SER A 176 -33.42 6.95 1.10
CA SER A 176 -34.57 6.16 0.64
C SER A 176 -35.70 6.17 1.67
N GLY A 177 -35.38 6.02 2.96
CA GLY A 177 -36.38 6.12 4.03
C GLY A 177 -37.06 7.50 4.04
N ARG A 178 -36.26 8.56 3.95
CA ARG A 178 -36.78 9.94 3.85
C ARG A 178 -37.62 10.17 2.60
N MET A 179 -37.28 9.57 1.46
CA MET A 179 -38.07 9.67 0.24
C MET A 179 -39.45 9.04 0.42
N ASN A 180 -39.52 7.86 1.06
CA ASN A 180 -40.79 7.22 1.38
C ASN A 180 -41.63 8.10 2.31
N THR A 181 -41.04 8.69 3.36
CA THR A 181 -41.74 9.62 4.26
C THR A 181 -42.25 10.86 3.52
N VAL A 182 -41.45 11.44 2.61
CA VAL A 182 -41.89 12.59 1.79
C VAL A 182 -43.02 12.19 0.84
N GLN A 183 -42.96 10.99 0.24
CA GLN A 183 -44.05 10.49 -0.61
C GLN A 183 -45.34 10.29 0.20
N GLU A 184 -45.24 9.78 1.42
CA GLU A 184 -46.38 9.61 2.33
C GLU A 184 -46.97 10.96 2.74
N GLN A 185 -46.14 11.93 3.14
CA GLN A 185 -46.57 13.30 3.43
C GLN A 185 -47.23 13.99 2.23
N VAL A 186 -46.73 13.75 1.01
CA VAL A 186 -47.35 14.30 -0.22
C VAL A 186 -48.69 13.62 -0.50
N ALA A 187 -48.84 12.32 -0.25
CA ALA A 187 -50.10 11.62 -0.38
C ALA A 187 -51.13 12.11 0.65
N GLU A 188 -50.69 12.33 1.89
CA GLU A 188 -51.50 12.90 2.97
C GLU A 188 -51.98 14.31 2.62
N LEU A 189 -51.08 15.21 2.19
CA LEU A 189 -51.45 16.56 1.76
C LEU A 189 -52.47 16.58 0.61
N ARG A 190 -52.38 15.64 -0.33
CA ARG A 190 -53.39 15.51 -1.39
C ARG A 190 -54.74 15.09 -0.81
N GLY A 191 -54.75 14.12 0.10
CA GLY A 191 -55.97 13.71 0.80
C GLY A 191 -56.60 14.84 1.61
N GLU A 192 -55.79 15.62 2.33
CA GLU A 192 -56.24 16.82 3.06
C GLU A 192 -56.82 17.87 2.12
N MET A 193 -56.22 18.08 0.95
CA MET A 193 -56.72 19.00 -0.07
C MET A 193 -58.06 18.55 -0.64
N ASP A 194 -58.22 17.26 -0.95
CA ASP A 194 -59.49 16.69 -1.41
C ASP A 194 -60.58 16.82 -0.33
N GLN A 195 -60.23 16.55 0.93
CA GLN A 195 -61.12 16.74 2.08
C GLN A 195 -61.53 18.21 2.25
N ALA A 196 -60.60 19.14 2.09
CA ALA A 196 -60.88 20.57 2.16
C ALA A 196 -61.84 21.02 1.06
N LEU A 197 -61.66 20.52 -0.17
CA LEU A 197 -62.59 20.79 -1.28
C LEU A 197 -63.99 20.26 -0.98
N ALA A 198 -64.10 19.04 -0.45
CA ALA A 198 -65.38 18.47 -0.04
C ALA A 198 -66.06 19.28 1.09
N ASN A 199 -65.28 19.78 2.05
CA ASN A 199 -65.80 20.64 3.12
C ASN A 199 -66.34 21.98 2.57
N VAL A 200 -65.67 22.56 1.56
CA VAL A 200 -66.15 23.77 0.89
C VAL A 200 -67.47 23.51 0.18
N GLU A 201 -67.59 22.41 -0.56
CA GLU A 201 -68.84 22.02 -1.24
C GLU A 201 -69.99 21.79 -0.22
N ALA A 202 -69.70 21.16 0.91
CA ALA A 202 -70.66 20.99 2.00
C ALA A 202 -71.08 22.33 2.63
N MET A 203 -70.15 23.29 2.75
CA MET A 203 -70.44 24.63 3.25
C MET A 203 -71.32 25.41 2.25
N GLU A 204 -71.06 25.31 0.95
CA GLU A 204 -71.92 25.88 -0.09
C GLU A 204 -73.33 25.29 -0.05
N THR A 205 -73.45 23.97 0.12
CA THR A 205 -74.74 23.29 0.25
C THR A 205 -75.49 23.80 1.49
N SER A 206 -74.79 23.96 2.63
CA SER A 206 -75.37 24.48 3.86
C SER A 206 -75.84 25.94 3.72
N LEU A 207 -75.08 26.78 3.01
CA LEU A 207 -75.47 28.15 2.69
C LEU A 207 -76.73 28.20 1.84
N SER A 208 -76.84 27.32 0.84
CA SER A 208 -78.04 27.23 0.00
C SER A 208 -79.27 26.83 0.81
N SER A 209 -79.12 25.87 1.73
CA SER A 209 -80.19 25.43 2.65
C SER A 209 -80.63 26.57 3.58
N LEU A 210 -79.68 27.27 4.20
CA LEU A 210 -79.97 28.42 5.08
C LEU A 210 -80.67 29.55 4.32
N GLN A 211 -80.28 29.81 3.08
CA GLN A 211 -80.94 30.82 2.25
C GLN A 211 -82.39 30.44 1.93
N GLU A 212 -82.66 29.15 1.68
CA GLU A 212 -84.01 28.66 1.43
C GLU A 212 -84.88 28.70 2.70
N GLU A 213 -84.34 28.29 3.86
CA GLU A 213 -85.02 28.44 5.15
C GLU A 213 -85.36 29.91 5.45
N ALA A 214 -84.43 30.84 5.17
CA ALA A 214 -84.68 32.27 5.33
C ALA A 214 -85.81 32.76 4.41
N ARG A 215 -85.87 32.30 3.16
CA ARG A 215 -86.99 32.59 2.24
C ARG A 215 -88.30 32.07 2.81
N VAL A 216 -88.35 30.82 3.24
CA VAL A 216 -89.55 30.20 3.82
C VAL A 216 -90.03 30.98 5.05
N LEU A 217 -89.12 31.36 5.94
CA LEU A 217 -89.44 32.14 7.12
C LEU A 217 -90.00 33.52 6.74
N SER A 218 -89.39 34.22 5.78
CA SER A 218 -89.91 35.50 5.30
C SER A 218 -91.32 35.39 4.69
N GLN A 219 -91.61 34.32 3.95
CA GLN A 219 -92.93 34.06 3.40
C GLN A 219 -93.95 33.78 4.51
N GLN A 220 -93.54 33.06 5.55
CA GLN A 220 -94.40 32.78 6.70
C GLN A 220 -94.75 34.06 7.46
N VAL A 221 -93.78 34.95 7.68
CA VAL A 221 -94.00 36.28 8.27
C VAL A 221 -94.97 37.09 7.41
N GLY A 222 -94.76 37.17 6.09
CA GLY A 222 -95.67 37.91 5.20
C GLY A 222 -97.10 37.36 5.17
N ARG A 223 -97.28 36.03 5.25
CA ARG A 223 -98.62 35.42 5.38
C ARG A 223 -99.27 35.75 6.72
N PHE A 224 -98.48 35.80 7.80
CA PHE A 224 -98.98 36.19 9.12
C PHE A 224 -99.43 37.65 9.13
N ASP A 225 -98.66 38.55 8.52
CA ASP A 225 -99.04 39.96 8.38
C ASP A 225 -100.35 40.11 7.60
N ALA A 226 -100.50 39.42 6.45
CA ALA A 226 -101.73 39.43 5.68
C ALA A 226 -102.93 38.85 6.45
N PHE A 227 -102.70 37.83 7.28
CA PHE A 227 -103.73 37.29 8.18
C PHE A 227 -104.17 38.32 9.24
N LEU A 228 -103.22 39.01 9.87
CA LEU A 228 -103.52 40.08 10.83
C LEU A 228 -104.30 41.22 10.18
N GLU A 229 -103.94 41.63 8.96
CA GLU A 229 -104.66 42.68 8.24
C GLU A 229 -106.09 42.26 7.88
N GLY A 230 -106.28 41.01 7.43
CA GLY A 230 -107.62 40.44 7.21
C GLY A 230 -108.47 40.42 8.49
N LEU A 231 -107.88 40.08 9.63
CA LEU A 231 -108.56 40.09 10.94
C LEU A 231 -109.00 41.51 11.33
N LEU A 232 -108.12 42.50 11.15
CA LEU A 232 -108.44 43.90 11.40
C LEU A 232 -109.56 44.41 10.48
N GLN A 233 -109.55 44.04 9.21
CA GLN A 233 -110.58 44.44 8.25
C GLN A 233 -111.95 43.86 8.59
N LEU A 234 -111.99 42.62 9.07
CA LEU A 234 -113.22 41.96 9.52
C LEU A 234 -113.77 42.61 10.81
N LEU A 235 -112.88 43.00 11.73
CA LEU A 235 -113.25 43.75 12.93
C LEU A 235 -113.80 45.15 12.57
N GLY A 236 -113.18 45.83 11.60
CA GLY A 236 -113.61 47.13 11.10
C GLY A 236 -114.94 47.08 10.36
N ALA A 237 -115.22 46.02 9.61
CA ALA A 237 -116.49 45.82 8.91
C ALA A 237 -117.67 45.57 9.85
N VAL A 238 -117.42 45.08 11.07
CA VAL A 238 -118.46 44.86 12.10
C VAL A 238 -118.73 46.14 12.91
N ALA A 239 -117.90 47.19 12.77
CA ALA A 239 -118.16 48.47 13.40
C ALA A 239 -119.27 49.23 12.65
N PRO A 240 -120.44 49.51 13.26
CA PRO A 240 -121.52 50.23 12.58
C PRO A 240 -121.12 51.69 12.31
N THR A 241 -121.34 52.14 11.07
CA THR A 241 -121.14 53.53 10.66
C THR A 241 -122.13 54.46 11.37
N PRO A 242 -121.71 55.54 12.04
CA PRO A 242 -122.64 56.54 12.54
C PRO A 242 -123.30 57.26 11.34
N THR A 243 -124.61 57.12 11.23
CA THR A 243 -125.48 57.80 10.26
C THR A 243 -125.25 59.32 10.31
N PRO A 244 -124.97 59.99 9.18
CA PRO A 244 -124.93 61.45 9.16
C PRO A 244 -126.37 61.98 9.15
N ALA A 245 -126.73 62.78 10.16
CA ALA A 245 -127.98 63.53 10.18
C ALA A 245 -127.74 64.96 9.64
N PRO A 246 -128.68 65.55 8.88
CA PRO A 246 -128.64 66.93 8.42
C PRO A 246 -128.81 67.95 9.56
#